data_AF-A0A847EZ37-F1
#
_entry.id   AF-A0A847EZ37-F1
#
_cell.length_a   1.000
_cell.length_b   1.000
_cell.length_c   1.000
_cell.angle_alpha   90.00
_cell.angle_beta   90.00
_cell.angle_gamma   90.00
#
_symmetry.space_group_name_H-M   'P 1'
#
loop_
_entity.id
_entity.type
_entity.pdbx_description
1 polymer ?
#
loop_
_entity_poly.entity_id
_entity_poly.type
_entity_poly.pdbx_seq_one_letter_code
_entity_poly.pdbx_strand_id
1 'polypeptide(L)'
;DGLYGVMELQPGQVNWGEVNAQPLPGAVRLWLWSVFAGNSQFTCTYRYRQPLAGMEQYHYGIVGTDGVTITPGGKEYVQFIREIKQLRPQAQPGAKAPAAYTARRAAILHNHENDWNMERQKQNKYWDTEKHQLRYYEALKAFGAPVDIIKENKDFNAYPFLIVPAYQLIDEALVERWKTYASKGGHLIISCRTGHKDRLGRLFPVKFGGKLFDLIGAELDFYDLQHPDGQGAVRMGDHSYGWFTWGEAFKPYPGTEVWGHFENDYYAGKPAVIHRKLGKGTVTYVGVDSRKGDLEKAVLQKVYQVAEVPVLDLPQGLLIEYRDGLGIAVNYSDQTLDLPLAKGAKHLIGQLPLPTTGVLVWKANE
;
A
#
# COMPACT_ATOMS: atom_id res chain seq x y z
N ASP A 1 0.90 -13.54 -15.04
CA ASP A 1 1.79 -14.46 -15.76
C ASP A 1 2.15 -13.84 -17.10
N GLY A 2 2.68 -12.61 -17.06
CA GLY A 2 2.87 -11.80 -18.25
C GLY A 2 3.76 -10.61 -17.97
N LEU A 3 4.31 -10.04 -19.05
CA LEU A 3 5.07 -8.79 -19.01
C LEU A 3 4.10 -7.66 -18.67
N TYR A 4 4.42 -6.85 -17.67
CA TYR A 4 3.73 -5.59 -17.41
C TYR A 4 4.71 -4.43 -17.53
N GLY A 5 4.18 -3.27 -17.83
CA GLY A 5 4.94 -2.04 -17.93
C GLY A 5 4.03 -0.83 -17.91
N VAL A 6 4.65 0.34 -17.88
CA VAL A 6 3.92 1.62 -17.97
C VAL A 6 3.89 2.04 -19.43
N MET A 7 2.69 2.12 -20.01
CA MET A 7 2.51 2.55 -21.39
C MET A 7 2.59 4.08 -21.54
N GLU A 8 2.17 4.82 -20.53
CA GLU A 8 2.11 6.28 -20.57
C GLU A 8 2.63 6.85 -19.25
N LEU A 9 3.90 7.24 -19.25
CA LEU A 9 4.51 8.02 -18.18
C LEU A 9 4.55 9.50 -18.55
N GLN A 10 4.18 10.34 -17.58
CA GLN A 10 4.17 11.79 -17.71
C GLN A 10 5.59 12.35 -18.01
N PRO A 11 5.81 13.04 -19.14
CA PRO A 11 7.13 13.51 -19.56
C PRO A 11 7.43 14.94 -19.09
N GLY A 12 6.52 15.57 -18.34
CA GLY A 12 6.54 16.99 -18.02
C GLY A 12 5.14 17.45 -17.60
N GLN A 13 4.78 18.70 -17.90
CA GLN A 13 3.43 19.22 -17.65
C GLN A 13 2.37 18.47 -18.49
N VAL A 14 1.24 18.11 -17.89
CA VAL A 14 0.05 17.58 -18.58
C VAL A 14 -0.99 18.68 -18.82
N ASN A 15 -2.14 18.37 -19.43
CA ASN A 15 -3.17 19.35 -19.81
C ASN A 15 -4.54 19.13 -19.14
N TRP A 16 -4.75 18.02 -18.42
CA TRP A 16 -6.08 17.57 -17.97
C TRP A 16 -6.27 17.57 -16.45
N GLY A 17 -5.22 17.82 -15.66
CA GLY A 17 -5.35 17.97 -14.21
C GLY A 17 -6.10 19.25 -13.83
N GLU A 18 -6.63 19.30 -12.60
CA GLU A 18 -7.28 20.51 -12.06
C GLU A 18 -6.32 21.70 -12.07
N VAL A 19 -5.06 21.46 -11.70
CA VAL A 19 -3.94 22.39 -11.82
C VAL A 19 -2.76 21.66 -12.46
N ASN A 20 -2.33 22.14 -13.62
CA ASN A 20 -1.26 21.52 -14.39
C ASN A 20 0.09 22.18 -14.09
N ALA A 21 0.64 21.98 -12.90
CA ALA A 21 1.94 22.54 -12.53
C ALA A 21 3.11 21.85 -13.28
N GLN A 22 4.24 22.53 -13.38
CA GLN A 22 5.48 21.88 -13.81
C GLN A 22 5.96 20.90 -12.74
N PRO A 23 6.37 19.67 -13.09
CA PRO A 23 7.05 18.79 -12.17
C PRO A 23 8.34 19.43 -11.64
N LEU A 24 8.74 19.06 -10.41
CA LEU A 24 10.04 19.46 -9.87
C LEU A 24 11.18 18.93 -10.76
N PRO A 25 12.32 19.64 -10.85
CA PRO A 25 13.52 19.10 -11.49
C PRO A 25 13.87 17.72 -10.92
N GLY A 26 14.08 16.73 -11.78
CA GLY A 26 14.38 15.34 -11.41
C GLY A 26 13.14 14.43 -11.25
N ALA A 27 11.92 14.97 -11.27
CA ALA A 27 10.70 14.18 -11.05
C ALA A 27 10.46 13.12 -12.14
N VAL A 28 10.69 13.44 -13.42
CA VAL A 28 10.51 12.48 -14.51
C VAL A 28 11.54 11.36 -14.40
N ARG A 29 12.80 11.71 -14.09
CA ARG A 29 13.84 10.70 -13.78
C ARG A 29 13.44 9.82 -12.61
N LEU A 30 12.93 10.42 -11.52
CA LEU A 30 12.48 9.69 -10.34
C LEU A 30 11.33 8.73 -10.66
N TRP A 31 10.33 9.14 -11.44
CA TRP A 31 9.21 8.26 -11.82
C TRP A 31 9.67 7.08 -12.67
N LEU A 32 10.58 7.31 -13.63
CA LEU A 32 11.18 6.22 -14.43
C LEU A 32 11.90 5.20 -13.54
N TRP A 33 12.67 5.68 -12.56
CA TRP A 33 13.32 4.81 -11.57
C TRP A 33 12.32 4.07 -10.68
N SER A 34 11.26 4.72 -10.25
CA SER A 34 10.22 4.11 -9.41
C SER A 34 9.50 2.97 -10.14
N VAL A 35 9.17 3.19 -11.41
CA VAL A 35 8.58 2.16 -12.28
C VAL A 35 9.56 1.02 -12.53
N PHE A 36 10.82 1.33 -12.83
CA PHE A 36 11.85 0.30 -13.02
C PHE A 36 12.06 -0.56 -11.77
N ALA A 37 12.10 0.08 -10.59
CA ALA A 37 12.28 -0.57 -9.30
C ALA A 37 11.10 -1.48 -8.95
N GLY A 38 9.88 -1.05 -9.28
CA GLY A 38 8.66 -1.86 -9.18
C GLY A 38 8.55 -2.96 -10.24
N ASN A 39 9.66 -3.57 -10.66
CA ASN A 39 9.79 -4.73 -11.56
C ASN A 39 9.11 -4.61 -12.96
N SER A 40 8.81 -3.38 -13.40
CA SER A 40 8.29 -3.09 -14.74
C SER A 40 9.23 -3.55 -15.86
N GLN A 41 8.70 -4.17 -16.91
CA GLN A 41 9.51 -4.72 -18.02
C GLN A 41 9.73 -3.71 -19.15
N PHE A 42 8.90 -2.67 -19.23
CA PHE A 42 9.07 -1.55 -20.14
C PHE A 42 8.47 -0.28 -19.56
N THR A 43 8.93 0.88 -20.03
CA THR A 43 8.31 2.16 -19.71
C THR A 43 8.33 3.03 -20.94
N CYS A 44 7.14 3.46 -21.32
CA CYS A 44 6.89 4.37 -22.43
C CYS A 44 6.41 5.70 -21.84
N THR A 45 6.83 6.80 -22.43
CA THR A 45 6.28 8.12 -22.12
C THR A 45 5.21 8.49 -23.14
N TYR A 46 4.11 9.05 -22.68
CA TYR A 46 3.19 9.78 -23.55
C TYR A 46 3.59 11.25 -23.48
N ARG A 47 4.35 11.79 -24.43
CA ARG A 47 4.56 11.39 -25.83
C ARG A 47 5.96 11.83 -26.29
N TYR A 48 6.35 11.46 -27.52
CA TYR A 48 7.63 11.89 -28.07
C TYR A 48 7.71 13.42 -28.28
N ARG A 49 6.82 13.97 -29.12
CA ARG A 49 6.77 15.41 -29.46
C ARG A 49 5.46 16.02 -29.00
N GLN A 50 5.54 17.19 -28.36
CA GLN A 50 4.37 18.00 -28.02
C GLN A 50 3.56 18.34 -29.28
N PRO A 51 2.24 18.11 -29.31
CA PRO A 51 1.45 18.29 -30.52
C PRO A 51 1.22 19.76 -30.83
N LEU A 52 1.07 20.06 -32.13
CA LEU A 52 0.81 21.42 -32.63
C LEU A 52 -0.67 21.78 -32.68
N ALA A 53 -1.56 20.80 -32.54
CA ALA A 53 -3.00 20.96 -32.64
C ALA A 53 -3.73 19.87 -31.84
N GLY A 54 -5.01 20.10 -31.59
CA GLY A 54 -5.89 19.19 -30.84
C GLY A 54 -5.97 19.53 -29.35
N MET A 55 -6.78 18.75 -28.62
CA MET A 55 -7.12 19.01 -27.22
C MET A 55 -5.92 18.93 -26.26
N GLU A 56 -4.80 18.35 -26.70
CA GLU A 56 -3.61 18.10 -25.88
C GLU A 56 -2.41 18.97 -26.26
N GLN A 57 -2.58 20.08 -26.98
CA GLN A 57 -1.48 20.98 -27.38
C GLN A 57 -0.62 21.50 -26.21
N TYR A 58 -1.16 21.50 -24.99
CA TYR A 58 -0.46 21.86 -23.75
C TYR A 58 0.15 20.66 -23.00
N HIS A 59 -0.03 19.43 -23.48
CA HIS A 59 0.61 18.24 -22.93
C HIS A 59 2.04 18.14 -23.46
N TYR A 60 3.03 18.11 -22.57
CA TYR A 60 4.43 18.08 -22.96
C TYR A 60 4.81 16.76 -23.65
N GLY A 61 5.90 16.80 -24.42
CA GLY A 61 6.61 15.62 -24.90
C GLY A 61 8.05 15.60 -24.41
N ILE A 62 8.81 14.57 -24.80
CA ILE A 62 10.28 14.53 -24.66
C ILE A 62 10.92 15.70 -25.41
N VAL A 63 10.38 16.06 -26.57
CA VAL A 63 10.75 17.26 -27.33
C VAL A 63 9.59 18.23 -27.46
N GLY A 64 9.91 19.52 -27.53
CA GLY A 64 8.95 20.61 -27.67
C GLY A 64 8.24 20.63 -29.02
N THR A 65 7.42 21.65 -29.23
CA THR A 65 6.62 21.82 -30.45
C THR A 65 7.48 21.92 -31.71
N ASP A 66 8.73 22.39 -31.63
CA ASP A 66 9.69 22.45 -32.74
C ASP A 66 10.19 21.06 -33.20
N GLY A 67 10.01 20.03 -32.36
CA GLY A 67 10.44 18.65 -32.63
C GLY A 67 11.94 18.39 -32.45
N VAL A 68 12.70 19.38 -31.97
CA VAL A 68 14.17 19.29 -31.82
C VAL A 68 14.66 19.74 -30.45
N THR A 69 13.97 20.68 -29.79
CA THR A 69 14.35 21.13 -28.46
C THR A 69 13.91 20.12 -27.42
N ILE A 70 14.87 19.53 -26.71
CA ILE A 70 14.61 18.58 -25.62
C ILE A 70 14.04 19.34 -24.40
N THR A 71 12.88 18.91 -23.92
CA THR A 71 12.22 19.49 -22.73
C THR A 71 12.98 19.13 -21.44
N PRO A 72 12.74 19.80 -20.30
CA PRO A 72 13.34 19.41 -19.02
C PRO A 72 13.15 17.92 -18.70
N GLY A 73 11.92 17.40 -18.80
CA GLY A 73 11.65 15.97 -18.61
C GLY A 73 12.25 15.08 -19.69
N GLY A 74 12.41 15.57 -20.93
CA GLY A 74 13.18 14.87 -21.96
C GLY A 74 14.66 14.69 -21.60
N LYS A 75 15.29 15.70 -20.98
CA LYS A 75 16.68 15.60 -20.49
C LYS A 75 16.80 14.56 -19.39
N GLU A 76 15.83 14.52 -18.48
CA GLU A 76 15.74 13.53 -17.40
C GLU A 76 15.52 12.11 -17.92
N TYR A 77 14.69 11.94 -18.96
CA TYR A 77 14.52 10.67 -19.66
C TYR A 77 15.84 10.19 -20.29
N VAL A 78 16.56 11.08 -20.98
CA VAL A 78 17.88 10.78 -21.55
C VAL A 78 18.89 10.38 -20.46
N GLN A 79 18.86 11.07 -19.32
CA GLN A 79 19.69 10.71 -18.16
C GLN A 79 19.36 9.30 -17.67
N PHE A 80 18.10 8.97 -17.42
CA PHE A 80 17.68 7.63 -16.99
C PHE A 80 18.19 6.54 -17.96
N ILE A 81 18.03 6.73 -19.27
CA ILE A 81 18.51 5.76 -20.28
C ILE A 81 20.04 5.59 -20.21
N ARG A 82 20.79 6.67 -19.96
CA ARG A 82 22.26 6.60 -19.78
C ARG A 82 22.62 5.78 -18.54
N GLU A 83 21.93 6.02 -17.42
CA GLU A 83 22.15 5.32 -16.16
C GLU A 83 21.81 3.83 -16.27
N ILE A 84 20.69 3.48 -16.92
CA ILE A 84 20.35 2.07 -17.20
C ILE A 84 21.42 1.38 -18.04
N LYS A 85 21.99 2.06 -19.06
CA LYS A 85 23.11 1.51 -19.84
C LYS A 85 24.36 1.30 -18.98
N GLN A 86 24.66 2.22 -18.07
CA GLN A 86 25.78 2.11 -17.12
C GLN A 86 25.59 0.94 -16.15
N LEU A 87 24.36 0.68 -15.68
CA LEU A 87 24.08 -0.39 -14.71
C LEU A 87 23.95 -1.77 -15.32
N ARG A 88 23.65 -1.89 -16.62
CA ARG A 88 23.43 -3.18 -17.29
C ARG A 88 24.53 -4.23 -17.05
N PRO A 89 25.84 -3.89 -17.06
CA PRO A 89 26.89 -4.87 -16.73
C PRO A 89 26.96 -5.28 -15.26
N GLN A 90 26.31 -4.54 -14.37
CA GLN A 90 26.31 -4.77 -12.91
C GLN A 90 25.04 -5.46 -12.42
N ALA A 91 23.97 -5.42 -13.21
CA ALA A 91 22.71 -6.09 -12.89
C ALA A 91 22.87 -7.61 -12.93
N GLN A 92 22.17 -8.29 -12.04
CA GLN A 92 22.10 -9.74 -11.91
C GLN A 92 20.64 -10.17 -12.06
N PRO A 93 20.14 -10.34 -13.30
CA PRO A 93 18.76 -10.72 -13.55
C PRO A 93 18.34 -11.95 -12.74
N GLY A 94 17.23 -11.84 -12.01
CA GLY A 94 16.72 -12.93 -11.17
C GLY A 94 17.44 -13.14 -9.84
N ALA A 95 18.41 -12.29 -9.48
CA ALA A 95 18.99 -12.30 -8.14
C ALA A 95 17.89 -12.06 -7.09
N LYS A 96 17.95 -12.84 -6.00
CA LYS A 96 17.01 -12.72 -4.89
C LYS A 96 17.27 -11.41 -4.15
N ALA A 97 16.20 -10.75 -3.74
CA ALA A 97 16.28 -9.62 -2.83
C ALA A 97 16.76 -10.08 -1.44
N PRO A 98 17.28 -9.16 -0.59
CA PRO A 98 17.75 -9.51 0.75
C PRO A 98 16.70 -10.26 1.57
N ALA A 99 17.13 -11.26 2.34
CA ALA A 99 16.20 -12.13 3.07
C ALA A 99 15.29 -11.33 4.02
N ALA A 100 15.84 -10.34 4.72
CA ALA A 100 15.08 -9.45 5.59
C ALA A 100 14.01 -8.63 4.85
N TYR A 101 14.27 -8.24 3.59
CA TYR A 101 13.27 -7.58 2.75
C TYR A 101 12.14 -8.54 2.39
N THR A 102 12.48 -9.75 1.92
CA THR A 102 11.49 -10.76 1.53
C THR A 102 10.69 -11.32 2.71
N ALA A 103 11.24 -11.35 3.92
CA ALA A 103 10.53 -11.78 5.13
C ALA A 103 9.35 -10.86 5.46
N ARG A 104 9.43 -9.59 5.05
CA ARG A 104 8.35 -8.60 5.21
C ARG A 104 7.30 -8.65 4.11
N ARG A 105 7.37 -9.59 3.17
CA ARG A 105 6.49 -9.60 2.02
C ARG A 105 5.02 -9.64 2.43
N ALA A 106 4.23 -8.75 1.85
CA ALA A 106 2.81 -8.66 2.11
C ALA A 106 2.01 -8.70 0.81
N ALA A 107 0.76 -9.14 0.90
CA ALA A 107 -0.24 -8.99 -0.14
C ALA A 107 -1.41 -8.16 0.36
N ILE A 108 -1.97 -7.32 -0.51
CA ILE A 108 -3.24 -6.64 -0.29
C ILE A 108 -4.26 -7.22 -1.27
N LEU A 109 -5.38 -7.72 -0.74
CA LEU A 109 -6.49 -8.15 -1.58
C LEU A 109 -7.22 -6.95 -2.16
N HIS A 110 -7.41 -6.98 -3.47
CA HIS A 110 -8.18 -5.97 -4.19
C HIS A 110 -9.16 -6.65 -5.16
N ASN A 111 -10.36 -6.09 -5.25
CA ASN A 111 -11.38 -6.54 -6.19
C ASN A 111 -12.22 -5.34 -6.63
N HIS A 112 -12.28 -5.16 -7.95
CA HIS A 112 -12.93 -4.01 -8.53
C HIS A 112 -14.46 -4.01 -8.34
N GLU A 113 -15.10 -5.18 -8.32
CA GLU A 113 -16.54 -5.30 -8.02
C GLU A 113 -16.84 -4.91 -6.57
N ASN A 114 -15.93 -5.24 -5.65
CA ASN A 114 -16.01 -4.84 -4.25
C ASN A 114 -15.96 -3.32 -4.13
N ASP A 115 -15.02 -2.67 -4.82
CA ASP A 115 -14.88 -1.22 -4.81
C ASP A 115 -16.09 -0.52 -5.42
N TRP A 116 -16.58 -1.00 -6.56
CA TRP A 116 -17.81 -0.49 -7.18
C TRP A 116 -19.00 -0.57 -6.23
N ASN A 117 -19.15 -1.67 -5.50
CA ASN A 117 -20.26 -1.81 -4.57
C ASN A 117 -20.14 -0.81 -3.40
N MET A 118 -18.93 -0.64 -2.86
CA MET A 118 -18.71 0.33 -1.78
C MET A 118 -18.88 1.77 -2.24
N GLU A 119 -18.44 2.12 -3.45
CA GLU A 119 -18.61 3.46 -4.02
C GLU A 119 -20.09 3.83 -4.14
N ARG A 120 -20.95 2.86 -4.49
CA ARG A 120 -22.40 3.06 -4.54
C ARG A 120 -23.05 3.17 -3.17
N GLN A 121 -22.46 2.59 -2.14
CA GLN A 121 -23.03 2.47 -0.80
C GLN A 121 -22.02 2.83 0.29
N LYS A 122 -21.43 4.03 0.17
CA LYS A 122 -20.46 4.58 1.13
C LYS A 122 -20.99 4.69 2.56
N GLN A 123 -22.31 4.84 2.72
CA GLN A 123 -23.02 5.13 3.98
C GLN A 123 -22.73 6.51 4.58
N ASN A 124 -21.55 7.09 4.33
CA ASN A 124 -21.24 8.48 4.65
C ASN A 124 -20.44 9.12 3.50
N LYS A 125 -20.47 10.45 3.36
CA LYS A 125 -19.80 11.17 2.26
C LYS A 125 -18.26 11.20 2.35
N TYR A 126 -17.71 10.88 3.52
CA TYR A 126 -16.28 10.95 3.82
C TYR A 126 -15.57 9.59 3.66
N TRP A 127 -16.32 8.49 3.55
CA TRP A 127 -15.75 7.18 3.27
C TRP A 127 -15.13 7.19 1.89
N ASP A 128 -13.89 6.74 1.83
CA ASP A 128 -13.08 6.65 0.62
C ASP A 128 -12.33 5.33 0.65
N THR A 129 -12.84 4.37 -0.13
CA THR A 129 -12.30 3.01 -0.18
C THR A 129 -10.83 3.01 -0.58
N GLU A 130 -10.47 3.78 -1.61
CA GLU A 130 -9.11 3.80 -2.13
C GLU A 130 -8.15 4.37 -1.08
N LYS A 131 -8.51 5.48 -0.43
CA LYS A 131 -7.72 6.00 0.69
C LYS A 131 -7.59 5.01 1.85
N HIS A 132 -8.65 4.27 2.18
CA HIS A 132 -8.58 3.22 3.18
C HIS A 132 -7.58 2.12 2.80
N GLN A 133 -7.61 1.65 1.54
CA GLN A 133 -6.65 0.67 1.03
C GLN A 133 -5.21 1.21 1.04
N LEU A 134 -5.04 2.49 0.66
CA LEU A 134 -3.74 3.16 0.63
C LEU A 134 -3.13 3.33 2.04
N ARG A 135 -3.91 3.53 3.10
CA ARG A 135 -3.39 3.57 4.48
C ARG A 135 -2.60 2.32 4.85
N TYR A 136 -3.09 1.14 4.46
CA TYR A 136 -2.37 -0.12 4.67
C TYR A 136 -1.15 -0.24 3.75
N TYR A 137 -1.28 0.15 2.49
CA TYR A 137 -0.16 0.15 1.54
C TYR A 137 0.99 1.06 2.02
N GLU A 138 0.70 2.29 2.42
CA GLU A 138 1.66 3.27 2.93
C GLU A 138 2.37 2.77 4.19
N ALA A 139 1.63 2.18 5.13
CA ALA A 139 2.21 1.57 6.32
C ALA A 139 3.20 0.45 5.98
N LEU A 140 2.84 -0.45 5.05
CA LEU A 140 3.72 -1.52 4.58
C LEU A 140 4.95 -0.97 3.84
N LYS A 141 4.79 0.09 3.04
CA LYS A 141 5.93 0.76 2.40
C LYS A 141 6.86 1.40 3.42
N ALA A 142 6.34 2.03 4.47
CA ALA A 142 7.14 2.55 5.57
C ALA A 142 7.93 1.43 6.28
N PHE A 143 7.39 0.21 6.35
CA PHE A 143 8.09 -0.95 6.90
C PHE A 143 9.22 -1.48 6.02
N GLY A 144 9.38 -0.94 4.81
CA GLY A 144 10.30 -1.48 3.80
C GLY A 144 9.88 -2.88 3.38
N ALA A 145 8.58 -3.11 3.24
CA ALA A 145 8.01 -4.36 2.75
C ALA A 145 7.84 -4.35 1.21
N PRO A 146 8.11 -5.48 0.54
CA PRO A 146 7.57 -5.73 -0.79
C PRO A 146 6.08 -6.03 -0.68
N VAL A 147 5.27 -5.35 -1.51
CA VAL A 147 3.81 -5.45 -1.46
C VAL A 147 3.26 -5.81 -2.83
N ASP A 148 2.49 -6.89 -2.89
CA ASP A 148 1.75 -7.27 -4.09
C ASP A 148 0.26 -6.93 -3.91
N ILE A 149 -0.35 -6.26 -4.89
CA ILE A 149 -1.81 -6.14 -4.97
C ILE A 149 -2.34 -7.33 -5.75
N ILE A 150 -3.14 -8.18 -5.08
CA ILE A 150 -3.57 -9.46 -5.66
C ILE A 150 -5.09 -9.62 -5.67
N LYS A 151 -5.56 -10.43 -6.61
CA LYS A 151 -6.95 -10.91 -6.61
C LYS A 151 -7.09 -12.12 -5.71
N GLU A 152 -8.32 -12.39 -5.30
CA GLU A 152 -8.65 -13.53 -4.44
C GLU A 152 -8.21 -14.87 -5.03
N ASN A 153 -8.15 -15.06 -6.34
CA ASN A 153 -7.76 -16.35 -6.96
C ASN A 153 -6.25 -16.69 -6.88
N LYS A 154 -5.42 -15.80 -6.35
CA LYS A 154 -3.97 -16.04 -6.20
C LYS A 154 -3.67 -16.93 -5.00
N ASP A 155 -2.49 -17.57 -5.03
CA ASP A 155 -2.02 -18.39 -3.90
C ASP A 155 -1.58 -17.49 -2.75
N PHE A 156 -2.34 -17.53 -1.65
CA PHE A 156 -2.04 -16.74 -0.46
C PHE A 156 -0.81 -17.23 0.29
N ASN A 157 -0.40 -18.50 0.13
CA ASN A 157 0.73 -19.07 0.87
C ASN A 157 2.08 -18.48 0.45
N ALA A 158 2.13 -17.74 -0.67
CA ALA A 158 3.31 -16.99 -1.10
C ALA A 158 3.60 -15.76 -0.21
N TYR A 159 2.70 -15.42 0.72
CA TYR A 159 2.74 -14.19 1.50
C TYR A 159 2.68 -14.47 3.00
N PRO A 160 3.72 -14.11 3.77
CA PRO A 160 3.67 -14.13 5.24
C PRO A 160 2.51 -13.30 5.83
N PHE A 161 2.20 -12.15 5.20
CA PHE A 161 1.15 -11.24 5.62
C PHE A 161 0.13 -11.01 4.50
N LEU A 162 -1.16 -11.16 4.81
CA LEU A 162 -2.27 -10.90 3.89
C LEU A 162 -3.21 -9.87 4.50
N ILE A 163 -3.39 -8.74 3.82
CA ILE A 163 -4.25 -7.64 4.22
C ILE A 163 -5.53 -7.68 3.38
N VAL A 164 -6.67 -7.59 4.05
CA VAL A 164 -8.01 -7.60 3.47
C VAL A 164 -8.71 -6.30 3.88
N PRO A 165 -8.42 -5.18 3.18
CA PRO A 165 -8.94 -3.87 3.54
C PRO A 165 -10.33 -3.67 2.93
N ALA A 166 -11.35 -3.47 3.77
CA ALA A 166 -12.73 -3.16 3.38
C ALA A 166 -13.28 -4.08 2.27
N TYR A 167 -13.18 -5.40 2.47
CA TYR A 167 -13.55 -6.39 1.47
C TYR A 167 -14.97 -6.93 1.69
N GLN A 168 -15.99 -6.09 1.47
CA GLN A 168 -17.38 -6.41 1.83
C GLN A 168 -18.02 -7.57 1.05
N LEU A 169 -17.63 -7.82 -0.21
CA LEU A 169 -18.23 -8.86 -1.05
C LEU A 169 -17.49 -10.19 -0.88
N ILE A 170 -18.14 -11.17 -0.25
CA ILE A 170 -17.54 -12.48 0.02
C ILE A 170 -18.47 -13.64 -0.35
N ASP A 171 -17.91 -14.84 -0.35
CA ASP A 171 -18.64 -16.11 -0.30
C ASP A 171 -17.95 -17.06 0.70
N GLU A 172 -18.56 -18.21 0.94
CA GLU A 172 -18.06 -19.19 1.91
C GLU A 172 -16.71 -19.78 1.49
N ALA A 173 -16.47 -19.94 0.18
CA ALA A 173 -15.21 -20.46 -0.33
C ALA A 173 -14.05 -19.50 -0.03
N LEU A 174 -14.26 -18.19 -0.17
CA LEU A 174 -13.25 -17.18 0.15
C LEU A 174 -12.95 -17.15 1.65
N VAL A 175 -13.97 -17.19 2.50
CA VAL A 175 -13.79 -17.23 3.97
C VAL A 175 -13.02 -18.48 4.40
N GLU A 176 -13.35 -19.65 3.84
CA GLU A 176 -12.61 -20.89 4.13
C GLU A 176 -11.16 -20.85 3.63
N ARG A 177 -10.88 -20.15 2.53
CA ARG A 177 -9.50 -19.92 2.09
C ARG A 177 -8.72 -19.02 3.03
N TRP A 178 -9.32 -17.96 3.55
CA TRP A 178 -8.71 -17.12 4.59
C TRP A 178 -8.45 -17.91 5.88
N LYS A 179 -9.42 -18.72 6.31
CA LYS A 179 -9.29 -19.61 7.47
C LYS A 179 -8.16 -20.60 7.29
N THR A 180 -8.08 -21.23 6.11
CA THR A 180 -7.01 -22.19 5.76
C THR A 180 -5.64 -21.51 5.74
N TYR A 181 -5.55 -20.33 5.12
CA TYR A 181 -4.32 -19.53 5.05
C TYR A 181 -3.78 -19.22 6.46
N ALA A 182 -4.63 -18.65 7.32
CA ALA A 182 -4.25 -18.33 8.70
C ALA A 182 -3.89 -19.61 9.48
N SER A 183 -4.69 -20.67 9.37
CA SER A 183 -4.44 -21.95 10.06
C SER A 183 -3.08 -22.57 9.70
N LYS A 184 -2.59 -22.34 8.48
CA LYS A 184 -1.31 -22.86 7.98
C LYS A 184 -0.10 -22.02 8.35
N GLY A 185 -0.27 -20.87 8.99
CA GLY A 185 0.84 -20.00 9.41
C GLY A 185 0.79 -18.59 8.84
N GLY A 186 -0.20 -18.27 8.01
CA GLY A 186 -0.38 -16.91 7.50
C GLY A 186 -0.82 -15.93 8.59
N HIS A 187 -0.36 -14.69 8.49
CA HIS A 187 -0.87 -13.58 9.29
C HIS A 187 -1.93 -12.85 8.47
N LEU A 188 -3.20 -13.07 8.80
CA LEU A 188 -4.34 -12.44 8.15
C LEU A 188 -4.74 -11.17 8.91
N ILE A 189 -4.78 -10.04 8.22
CA ILE A 189 -5.24 -8.76 8.74
C ILE A 189 -6.48 -8.36 7.96
N ILE A 190 -7.61 -8.24 8.65
CA ILE A 190 -8.90 -7.85 8.10
C ILE A 190 -9.23 -6.46 8.64
N SER A 191 -9.84 -5.59 7.84
CA SER A 191 -10.35 -4.31 8.33
C SER A 191 -11.87 -4.24 8.28
N CYS A 192 -12.39 -3.17 8.89
CA CYS A 192 -13.81 -2.82 8.90
C CYS A 192 -14.45 -2.95 7.52
N ARG A 193 -15.77 -3.17 7.52
CA ARG A 193 -16.60 -3.36 6.33
C ARG A 193 -16.36 -4.66 5.58
N THR A 194 -15.50 -5.56 6.06
CA THR A 194 -15.24 -6.83 5.38
C THR A 194 -16.37 -7.82 5.64
N GLY A 195 -16.78 -8.57 4.60
CA GLY A 195 -17.72 -9.69 4.72
C GLY A 195 -19.17 -9.34 5.05
N HIS A 196 -19.62 -8.13 4.76
CA HIS A 196 -21.00 -7.72 5.02
C HIS A 196 -22.01 -8.25 3.99
N LYS A 197 -21.57 -8.56 2.77
CA LYS A 197 -22.46 -8.88 1.64
C LYS A 197 -22.00 -10.09 0.84
N ASP A 198 -22.95 -10.75 0.21
CA ASP A 198 -22.68 -11.78 -0.79
C ASP A 198 -22.17 -11.19 -2.10
N ARG A 199 -21.78 -12.06 -3.06
CA ARG A 199 -21.29 -11.66 -4.39
C ARG A 199 -22.28 -10.86 -5.23
N LEU A 200 -23.57 -10.90 -4.88
CA LEU A 200 -24.62 -10.11 -5.55
C LEU A 200 -24.88 -8.78 -4.84
N GLY A 201 -24.07 -8.42 -3.83
CA GLY A 201 -24.19 -7.17 -3.09
C GLY A 201 -25.37 -7.14 -2.12
N ARG A 202 -25.88 -8.30 -1.69
CA ARG A 202 -26.95 -8.40 -0.71
C ARG A 202 -26.38 -8.67 0.68
N LEU A 203 -26.95 -8.05 1.71
CA LEU A 203 -26.63 -8.42 3.09
C LEU A 203 -27.00 -9.89 3.32
N PHE A 204 -26.17 -10.61 4.08
CA PHE A 204 -26.48 -11.98 4.45
C PHE A 204 -27.65 -12.02 5.44
N PRO A 205 -28.56 -13.01 5.35
CA PRO A 205 -29.68 -13.19 6.28
C PRO A 205 -29.21 -13.90 7.58
N VAL A 206 -28.17 -13.38 8.21
CA VAL A 206 -27.60 -13.84 9.48
C VAL A 206 -27.32 -12.63 10.39
N LYS A 207 -26.83 -12.82 11.62
CA LYS A 207 -26.29 -11.70 12.42
C LYS A 207 -25.33 -10.89 11.57
N PHE A 208 -25.38 -9.55 11.64
CA PHE A 208 -24.56 -8.69 10.78
C PHE A 208 -23.07 -8.99 10.95
N GLY A 209 -22.32 -9.17 9.84
CA GLY A 209 -20.93 -9.65 9.85
C GLY A 209 -20.75 -11.14 10.19
N GLY A 210 -21.84 -11.88 10.41
CA GLY A 210 -21.87 -13.26 10.95
C GLY A 210 -21.08 -14.29 10.15
N LYS A 211 -20.85 -14.05 8.85
CA LYS A 211 -20.03 -14.92 8.00
C LYS A 211 -18.55 -14.94 8.40
N LEU A 212 -18.09 -13.98 9.21
CA LEU A 212 -16.70 -13.91 9.66
C LEU A 212 -16.50 -14.31 11.13
N PHE A 213 -17.56 -14.49 11.92
CA PHE A 213 -17.43 -14.63 13.38
C PHE A 213 -16.50 -15.78 13.78
N ASP A 214 -16.62 -16.93 13.13
CA ASP A 214 -15.76 -18.08 13.38
C ASP A 214 -14.32 -17.85 12.98
N LEU A 215 -14.06 -17.02 11.95
CA LEU A 215 -12.72 -16.69 11.45
C LEU A 215 -12.02 -15.68 12.38
N ILE A 216 -12.75 -14.68 12.86
CA ILE A 216 -12.20 -13.57 13.66
C ILE A 216 -12.27 -13.84 15.17
N GLY A 217 -13.09 -14.82 15.58
CA GLY A 217 -13.29 -15.18 16.98
C GLY A 217 -14.04 -14.13 17.79
N ALA A 218 -15.01 -13.47 17.18
CA ALA A 218 -15.84 -12.47 17.84
C ALA A 218 -17.16 -12.29 17.08
N GLU A 219 -18.21 -11.86 17.79
CA GLU A 219 -19.38 -11.27 17.13
C GLU A 219 -19.14 -9.78 16.86
N LEU A 220 -19.64 -9.29 15.72
CA LEU A 220 -19.83 -7.87 15.50
C LEU A 220 -21.11 -7.44 16.22
N ASP A 221 -20.98 -6.57 17.21
CA ASP A 221 -22.10 -6.09 18.02
C ASP A 221 -22.91 -5.04 17.25
N PHE A 222 -22.23 -3.99 16.78
CA PHE A 222 -22.77 -2.94 15.94
C PHE A 222 -21.61 -2.22 15.22
N TYR A 223 -21.97 -1.34 14.30
CA TYR A 223 -21.07 -0.36 13.71
C TYR A 223 -21.64 1.04 13.88
N ASP A 224 -20.78 2.05 13.86
CA ASP A 224 -21.16 3.45 13.94
C ASP A 224 -20.38 4.31 12.93
N LEU A 225 -20.97 5.45 12.58
CA LEU A 225 -20.43 6.45 11.68
C LEU A 225 -20.57 7.82 12.34
N GLN A 226 -19.47 8.42 12.75
CA GLN A 226 -19.48 9.68 13.48
C GLN A 226 -19.47 10.89 12.54
N HIS A 227 -19.86 12.04 13.10
CA HIS A 227 -19.61 13.33 12.46
C HIS A 227 -18.09 13.58 12.33
N PRO A 228 -17.59 14.21 11.25
CA PRO A 228 -16.16 14.55 11.10
C PRO A 228 -15.60 15.42 12.23
N ASP A 229 -16.44 16.21 12.89
CA ASP A 229 -16.07 17.03 14.07
C ASP A 229 -16.23 16.26 15.40
N GLY A 230 -16.64 14.99 15.33
CA GLY A 230 -16.76 14.10 16.47
C GLY A 230 -15.40 13.77 17.09
N GLN A 231 -15.41 13.47 18.39
CA GLN A 231 -14.22 13.17 19.17
C GLN A 231 -13.89 11.68 19.23
N GLY A 232 -14.39 10.85 18.31
CA GLY A 232 -14.16 9.41 18.31
C GLY A 232 -12.69 9.05 18.33
N ALA A 233 -12.33 8.25 19.32
CA ALA A 233 -10.99 7.69 19.44
C ALA A 233 -11.02 6.20 19.83
N VAL A 234 -9.94 5.51 19.45
CA VAL A 234 -9.60 4.16 19.89
C VAL A 234 -8.27 4.22 20.62
N ARG A 235 -8.21 3.64 21.81
CA ARG A 235 -6.96 3.44 22.54
C ARG A 235 -6.38 2.07 22.26
N MET A 236 -5.10 2.03 21.89
CA MET A 236 -4.30 0.80 21.81
C MET A 236 -2.95 1.03 22.47
N GLY A 237 -2.65 0.25 23.52
CA GLY A 237 -1.52 0.56 24.41
C GLY A 237 -1.69 1.94 25.05
N ASP A 238 -0.62 2.73 25.03
CA ASP A 238 -0.60 4.09 25.60
C ASP A 238 -0.96 5.19 24.59
N HIS A 239 -1.45 4.82 23.40
CA HIS A 239 -1.76 5.76 22.32
C HIS A 239 -3.26 5.79 22.02
N SER A 240 -3.75 6.98 21.66
CA SER A 240 -5.12 7.24 21.23
C SER A 240 -5.13 7.63 19.75
N TYR A 241 -6.05 7.02 19.00
CA TYR A 241 -6.15 7.15 17.55
C TYR A 241 -7.53 7.65 17.16
N GLY A 242 -7.61 8.83 16.53
CA GLY A 242 -8.88 9.43 16.13
C GLY A 242 -9.50 8.73 14.93
N TRP A 243 -10.83 8.61 14.90
CA TRP A 243 -11.60 8.04 13.79
C TRP A 243 -12.92 8.78 13.61
N PHE A 244 -13.63 8.55 12.50
CA PHE A 244 -15.00 9.05 12.34
C PHE A 244 -15.81 8.37 11.22
N THR A 245 -15.16 7.91 10.17
CA THR A 245 -15.81 7.38 8.96
C THR A 245 -16.48 6.02 9.19
N TRP A 246 -15.86 5.13 9.96
CA TRP A 246 -16.42 3.82 10.28
C TRP A 246 -15.77 3.24 11.53
N GLY A 247 -16.58 2.68 12.42
CA GLY A 247 -16.11 1.94 13.59
C GLY A 247 -17.00 0.76 13.93
N GLU A 248 -16.40 -0.40 14.13
CA GLU A 248 -17.05 -1.68 14.45
C GLU A 248 -16.68 -2.12 15.86
N ALA A 249 -17.69 -2.38 16.68
CA ALA A 249 -17.52 -2.85 18.05
C ALA A 249 -17.76 -4.35 18.15
N PHE A 250 -16.86 -5.06 18.84
CA PHE A 250 -16.88 -6.51 18.90
C PHE A 250 -17.26 -7.06 20.28
N LYS A 251 -17.79 -8.28 20.27
CA LYS A 251 -17.94 -9.16 21.44
C LYS A 251 -17.00 -10.36 21.24
N PRO A 252 -15.77 -10.32 21.78
CA PRO A 252 -14.78 -11.37 21.59
C PRO A 252 -15.23 -12.70 22.22
N TYR A 253 -14.94 -13.81 21.54
CA TYR A 253 -15.04 -15.15 22.12
C TYR A 253 -13.86 -15.45 23.05
N PRO A 254 -13.96 -16.46 23.93
CA PRO A 254 -12.83 -16.92 24.72
C PRO A 254 -11.60 -17.24 23.84
N GLY A 255 -10.44 -16.71 24.22
CA GLY A 255 -9.18 -16.88 23.48
C GLY A 255 -8.91 -15.82 22.41
N THR A 256 -9.83 -14.88 22.19
CA THR A 256 -9.60 -13.69 21.35
C THR A 256 -9.11 -12.54 22.21
N GLU A 257 -7.93 -12.02 21.90
CA GLU A 257 -7.34 -10.85 22.53
C GLU A 257 -7.95 -9.56 22.00
N VAL A 258 -8.04 -8.55 22.86
CA VAL A 258 -8.43 -7.19 22.47
C VAL A 258 -7.20 -6.31 22.54
N TRP A 259 -6.83 -5.73 21.41
CA TRP A 259 -5.70 -4.80 21.32
C TRP A 259 -6.14 -3.35 21.44
N GLY A 260 -7.33 -3.01 20.93
CA GLY A 260 -7.84 -1.64 20.91
C GLY A 260 -9.26 -1.54 21.46
N HIS A 261 -9.55 -0.46 22.18
CA HIS A 261 -10.86 -0.17 22.76
C HIS A 261 -11.33 1.24 22.37
N PHE A 262 -12.62 1.41 22.09
CA PHE A 262 -13.20 2.76 21.93
C PHE A 262 -13.05 3.57 23.22
N GLU A 263 -12.73 4.86 23.13
CA GLU A 263 -12.57 5.74 24.30
C GLU A 263 -13.81 6.60 24.58
N ASN A 264 -14.64 6.85 23.58
CA ASN A 264 -15.71 7.83 23.63
C ASN A 264 -17.08 7.21 23.39
N ASP A 265 -18.10 8.04 23.57
CA ASP A 265 -19.51 7.70 23.38
C ASP A 265 -20.04 6.62 24.32
N TYR A 266 -21.32 6.24 24.17
CA TYR A 266 -21.98 5.22 25.00
C TYR A 266 -21.38 3.81 24.88
N TYR A 267 -20.44 3.62 23.96
CA TYR A 267 -19.71 2.38 23.72
C TYR A 267 -18.23 2.45 24.11
N ALA A 268 -17.82 3.45 24.88
CA ALA A 268 -16.49 3.49 25.49
C ALA A 268 -16.17 2.18 26.23
N GLY A 269 -14.95 1.70 26.06
CA GLY A 269 -14.48 0.41 26.58
C GLY A 269 -14.85 -0.79 25.72
N LYS A 270 -15.67 -0.66 24.67
CA LYS A 270 -15.94 -1.77 23.75
C LYS A 270 -14.72 -2.08 22.87
N PRO A 271 -14.45 -3.37 22.57
CA PRO A 271 -13.38 -3.79 21.66
C PRO A 271 -13.54 -3.23 20.24
N ALA A 272 -12.47 -2.64 19.72
CA ALA A 272 -12.37 -2.05 18.38
C ALA A 272 -11.31 -2.73 17.49
N VAL A 273 -10.27 -3.29 18.11
CA VAL A 273 -9.25 -4.10 17.42
C VAL A 273 -9.10 -5.42 18.18
N ILE A 274 -9.27 -6.53 17.47
CA ILE A 274 -9.19 -7.87 18.04
C ILE A 274 -8.11 -8.68 17.33
N HIS A 275 -7.52 -9.62 18.06
CA HIS A 275 -6.49 -10.51 17.58
C HIS A 275 -6.70 -11.90 18.14
N ARG A 276 -6.43 -12.93 17.33
CA ARG A 276 -6.35 -14.29 17.85
C ARG A 276 -5.36 -15.14 17.07
N LYS A 277 -4.86 -16.18 17.74
CA LYS A 277 -4.21 -17.30 17.08
C LYS A 277 -5.24 -18.18 16.38
N LEU A 278 -4.90 -18.65 15.19
CA LEU A 278 -5.68 -19.64 14.45
C LEU A 278 -4.73 -20.63 13.81
N GLY A 279 -4.71 -21.86 14.31
CA GLY A 279 -3.71 -22.85 13.91
C GLY A 279 -2.29 -22.35 14.17
N LYS A 280 -1.46 -22.33 13.12
CA LYS A 280 -0.06 -21.85 13.19
C LYS A 280 0.10 -20.35 12.96
N GLY A 281 -0.95 -19.66 12.49
CA GLY A 281 -0.91 -18.24 12.16
C GLY A 281 -1.86 -17.42 13.04
N THR A 282 -2.25 -16.26 12.54
CA THR A 282 -3.05 -15.31 13.30
C THR A 282 -4.12 -14.64 12.44
N VAL A 283 -5.21 -14.23 13.08
CA VAL A 283 -6.22 -13.33 12.49
C VAL A 283 -6.30 -12.09 13.36
N THR A 284 -6.11 -10.93 12.73
CA THR A 284 -6.27 -9.61 13.36
C THR A 284 -7.35 -8.86 12.63
N TYR A 285 -8.30 -8.27 13.35
CA TYR A 285 -9.36 -7.46 12.77
C TYR A 285 -9.28 -6.02 13.29
N VAL A 286 -9.13 -5.06 12.37
CA VAL A 286 -9.12 -3.62 12.64
C VAL A 286 -10.52 -3.07 12.35
N GLY A 287 -11.33 -2.89 13.39
CA GLY A 287 -12.73 -2.45 13.24
C GLY A 287 -12.91 -0.99 12.88
N VAL A 288 -11.84 -0.21 12.78
CA VAL A 288 -11.93 1.25 12.70
C VAL A 288 -11.12 1.77 11.54
N ASP A 289 -11.71 2.73 10.83
CA ASP A 289 -11.02 3.55 9.83
C ASP A 289 -10.49 4.83 10.50
N SER A 290 -9.19 4.84 10.84
CA SER A 290 -8.60 5.97 11.56
C SER A 290 -8.44 7.18 10.64
N ARG A 291 -8.35 8.38 11.22
CA ARG A 291 -8.23 9.62 10.46
C ARG A 291 -6.96 9.64 9.61
N LYS A 292 -5.85 9.11 10.13
CA LYS A 292 -4.51 9.28 9.55
C LYS A 292 -3.86 7.98 9.08
N GLY A 293 -4.50 6.82 9.24
CA GLY A 293 -3.86 5.53 9.00
C GLY A 293 -2.91 5.10 10.13
N ASP A 294 -2.91 5.82 11.26
CA ASP A 294 -1.97 5.65 12.37
C ASP A 294 -2.31 4.44 13.25
N LEU A 295 -3.61 4.16 13.46
CA LEU A 295 -4.05 2.92 14.09
C LEU A 295 -3.67 1.72 13.22
N GLU A 296 -3.94 1.79 11.92
CA GLU A 296 -3.67 0.73 10.94
C GLU A 296 -2.16 0.42 10.90
N LYS A 297 -1.30 1.45 10.83
CA LYS A 297 0.16 1.30 10.92
C LYS A 297 0.56 0.64 12.24
N ALA A 298 0.04 1.10 13.37
CA ALA A 298 0.39 0.56 14.67
C ALA A 298 -0.05 -0.92 14.85
N VAL A 299 -1.23 -1.28 14.35
CA VAL A 299 -1.71 -2.67 14.37
C VAL A 299 -0.82 -3.54 13.48
N LEU A 300 -0.51 -3.11 12.25
CA LEU A 300 0.41 -3.84 11.38
C LEU A 300 1.77 -4.03 12.06
N GLN A 301 2.33 -2.98 12.68
CA GLN A 301 3.61 -3.08 13.40
C GLN A 301 3.55 -4.15 14.50
N LYS A 302 2.45 -4.20 15.27
CA LYS A 302 2.25 -5.22 16.29
C LYS A 302 2.11 -6.63 15.71
N VAL A 303 1.44 -6.80 14.57
CA VAL A 303 1.35 -8.09 13.86
C VAL A 303 2.73 -8.58 13.42
N TYR A 304 3.57 -7.69 12.86
CA TYR A 304 4.94 -8.03 12.47
C TYR A 304 5.82 -8.39 13.69
N GLN A 305 5.62 -7.72 14.83
CA GLN A 305 6.28 -8.09 16.09
C GLN A 305 5.86 -9.48 16.57
N VAL A 306 4.56 -9.80 16.54
CA VAL A 306 4.05 -11.16 16.87
C VAL A 306 4.63 -12.22 15.93
N ALA A 307 4.86 -11.87 14.67
CA ALA A 307 5.49 -12.73 13.68
C ALA A 307 7.03 -12.79 13.79
N GLU A 308 7.62 -12.03 14.72
CA GLU A 308 9.08 -11.89 14.89
C GLU A 308 9.80 -11.40 13.61
N VAL A 309 9.12 -10.61 12.78
CA VAL A 309 9.67 -10.02 11.56
C VAL A 309 9.98 -8.54 11.79
N PRO A 310 11.27 -8.13 11.82
CA PRO A 310 11.63 -6.74 12.03
C PRO A 310 11.22 -5.86 10.84
N VAL A 311 10.64 -4.71 11.16
CA VAL A 311 10.24 -3.67 10.19
C VAL A 311 11.20 -2.50 10.23
N LEU A 312 11.26 -1.76 9.12
CA LEU A 312 11.86 -0.43 9.09
C LEU A 312 10.82 0.62 9.55
N ASP A 313 11.28 1.85 9.76
CA ASP A 313 10.42 3.02 9.89
C ASP A 313 10.91 4.08 8.90
N LEU A 314 10.69 3.82 7.61
CA LEU A 314 11.14 4.71 6.56
C LEU A 314 10.35 6.04 6.65
N PRO A 315 11.03 7.19 6.51
CA PRO A 315 10.37 8.49 6.46
C PRO A 315 9.37 8.55 5.29
N GLN A 316 8.33 9.36 5.46
CA GLN A 316 7.33 9.58 4.43
C GLN A 316 7.99 10.06 3.12
N GLY A 317 7.59 9.46 2.00
CA GLY A 317 8.13 9.78 0.67
C GLY A 317 9.39 9.00 0.29
N LEU A 318 10.05 8.30 1.23
CA LEU A 318 11.15 7.39 0.89
C LEU A 318 10.61 6.01 0.52
N LEU A 319 10.89 5.57 -0.71
CA LEU A 319 10.60 4.21 -1.14
C LEU A 319 11.90 3.47 -1.42
N ILE A 320 11.98 2.23 -0.97
CA ILE A 320 13.10 1.31 -1.22
C ILE A 320 12.55 0.03 -1.84
N GLU A 321 13.17 -0.39 -2.93
CA GLU A 321 12.85 -1.59 -3.69
C GLU A 321 14.13 -2.32 -4.10
N TYR A 322 14.00 -3.61 -4.44
CA TYR A 322 15.11 -4.45 -4.85
C TYR A 322 14.80 -5.13 -6.18
N ARG A 323 15.75 -5.05 -7.11
CA ARG A 323 15.60 -5.62 -8.45
C ARG A 323 16.95 -6.05 -9.00
N ASP A 324 17.03 -7.26 -9.53
CA ASP A 324 18.17 -7.75 -10.31
C ASP A 324 19.53 -7.51 -9.61
N GLY A 325 19.59 -7.75 -8.29
CA GLY A 325 20.78 -7.57 -7.47
C GLY A 325 21.09 -6.11 -7.09
N LEU A 326 20.22 -5.18 -7.44
CA LEU A 326 20.30 -3.76 -7.12
C LEU A 326 19.30 -3.41 -6.02
N GLY A 327 19.72 -2.59 -5.06
CA GLY A 327 18.81 -1.83 -4.21
C GLY A 327 18.59 -0.46 -4.83
N ILE A 328 17.35 -0.01 -4.83
CA ILE A 328 16.93 1.24 -5.46
C ILE A 328 16.10 2.02 -4.46
N ALA A 329 16.44 3.28 -4.26
CA ALA A 329 15.71 4.19 -3.41
C ALA A 329 15.34 5.48 -4.16
N VAL A 330 14.15 5.97 -3.90
CA VAL A 330 13.60 7.19 -4.49
C VAL A 330 13.00 8.08 -3.40
N ASN A 331 13.20 9.39 -3.50
CA ASN A 331 12.72 10.36 -2.52
C ASN A 331 11.64 11.28 -3.11
N TYR A 332 10.39 11.00 -2.75
CA TYR A 332 9.21 11.80 -3.10
C TYR A 332 8.95 12.95 -2.12
N SER A 333 9.70 13.06 -1.02
CA SER A 333 9.51 14.13 -0.03
C SER A 333 10.14 15.45 -0.47
N ASP A 334 9.72 16.54 0.17
CA ASP A 334 10.31 17.88 0.06
C ASP A 334 11.53 18.08 0.97
N GLN A 335 12.03 17.00 1.58
CA GLN A 335 13.19 17.00 2.47
C GLN A 335 14.33 16.16 1.90
N THR A 336 15.55 16.46 2.32
CA THR A 336 16.70 15.60 2.06
C THR A 336 16.73 14.49 3.11
N LEU A 337 16.85 13.24 2.68
CA LEU A 337 16.68 12.07 3.55
C LEU A 337 17.96 11.22 3.64
N ASP A 338 18.24 10.70 4.83
CA ASP A 338 19.21 9.62 5.01
C ASP A 338 18.56 8.26 4.75
N LEU A 339 19.38 7.27 4.38
CA LEU A 339 18.94 5.91 4.16
C LEU A 339 19.57 4.96 5.18
N PRO A 340 18.82 3.94 5.65
CA PRO A 340 19.34 2.93 6.57
C PRO A 340 20.16 1.87 5.81
N LEU A 341 21.22 2.29 5.10
CA LEU A 341 22.12 1.37 4.38
C LEU A 341 23.23 0.84 5.31
N ALA A 342 23.68 -0.39 5.02
CA ALA A 342 24.85 -0.96 5.67
C ALA A 342 26.10 -0.10 5.37
N LYS A 343 27.01 0.01 6.34
CA LYS A 343 28.28 0.73 6.17
C LYS A 343 29.07 0.07 5.03
N GLY A 344 29.47 0.87 4.05
CA GLY A 344 30.28 0.39 2.90
C GLY A 344 29.47 -0.04 1.68
N ALA A 345 28.15 0.12 1.68
CA ALA A 345 27.33 -0.15 0.50
C ALA A 345 27.86 0.61 -0.73
N LYS A 346 28.17 -0.12 -1.81
CA LYS A 346 28.72 0.48 -3.02
C LYS A 346 27.62 1.20 -3.81
N HIS A 347 27.64 2.53 -3.77
CA HIS A 347 26.75 3.37 -4.56
C HIS A 347 27.14 3.31 -6.05
N LEU A 348 26.15 3.10 -6.91
CA LEU A 348 26.32 3.02 -8.37
C LEU A 348 25.76 4.25 -9.08
N ILE A 349 24.64 4.78 -8.57
CA ILE A 349 23.96 5.98 -9.05
C ILE A 349 23.53 6.79 -7.83
N GLY A 350 23.65 8.12 -7.90
CA GLY A 350 23.24 9.03 -6.83
C GLY A 350 24.24 9.11 -5.69
N GLN A 351 23.87 9.89 -4.67
CA GLN A 351 24.68 10.10 -3.47
C GLN A 351 23.78 10.30 -2.25
N LEU A 352 24.35 10.11 -1.06
CA LEU A 352 23.73 10.43 0.21
C LEU A 352 24.29 11.76 0.76
N PRO A 353 23.50 12.55 1.48
CA PRO A 353 22.08 12.31 1.78
C PRO A 353 21.20 12.52 0.52
N LEU A 354 20.07 11.82 0.43
CA LEU A 354 19.24 11.72 -0.77
C LEU A 354 18.34 12.96 -0.91
N PRO A 355 18.58 13.86 -1.88
CA PRO A 355 17.77 15.08 -2.02
C PRO A 355 16.33 14.76 -2.46
N THR A 356 15.43 15.75 -2.34
CA THR A 356 14.13 15.74 -3.02
C THR A 356 14.30 15.42 -4.50
N THR A 357 13.40 14.61 -5.05
CA THR A 357 13.48 13.99 -6.39
C THR A 357 14.74 13.13 -6.64
N GLY A 358 15.49 12.83 -5.59
CA GLY A 358 16.70 12.05 -5.63
C GLY A 358 16.44 10.56 -5.89
N VAL A 359 17.42 9.93 -6.54
CA VAL A 359 17.48 8.48 -6.73
C VAL A 359 18.85 7.98 -6.32
N LEU A 360 18.88 6.91 -5.51
CA LEU A 360 20.08 6.17 -5.15
C LEU A 360 19.95 4.73 -5.64
N VAL A 361 21.02 4.20 -6.24
CA VAL A 361 21.11 2.78 -6.60
C VAL A 361 22.41 2.21 -6.05
N TRP A 362 22.34 1.05 -5.38
CA TRP A 362 23.49 0.34 -4.82
C TRP A 362 23.41 -1.16 -5.12
N LYS A 363 24.50 -1.91 -4.87
CA LYS A 363 24.47 -3.37 -4.93
C LYS A 363 23.82 -3.96 -3.68
N ALA A 364 22.80 -4.80 -3.85
CA ALA A 364 21.97 -5.29 -2.74
C ALA A 364 22.61 -6.36 -1.84
N ASN A 365 23.68 -7.02 -2.30
CA ASN A 365 24.26 -8.22 -1.69
C ASN A 365 25.65 -7.99 -1.07
N GLU A 366 26.04 -6.73 -0.82
CA GLU A 366 27.31 -6.35 -0.17
C GLU A 366 27.05 -5.70 1.19
#